data_AF-A0A2Z3UI63-F1
#
_entry.id   AF-A0A2Z3UI63-F1
#
_cell.length_a   1.000
_cell.length_b   1.000
_cell.length_c   1.000
_cell.angle_alpha   90.00
_cell.angle_beta   90.00
_cell.angle_gamma   90.00
#
_symmetry.space_group_name_H-M   'P 1'
#
loop_
_entity.id
_entity.type
_entity.pdbx_description
1 polymer ?
#
loop_
_entity_poly.entity_id
_entity_poly.type
_entity_poly.pdbx_seq_one_letter_code
_entity_poly.pdbx_strand_id
1 'polypeptide(L)'
;MEILLAPAEELYFGRTAQRLHASQARVNQAINQQERRLGGALFDRSNHRRVRLTPLGRQLHDDMRPIYANLRDSLERAHLAARGITAVLRVGRLPINAHDLCPYRDAFRARHPRWKPLRP
;
A
#
# COMPACT_ATOMS: atom_id res chain seq x y z
N MET A 1 11.40 -4.07 3.98
CA MET A 1 11.00 -2.73 3.54
C MET A 1 9.51 -2.48 3.79
N GLU A 2 8.62 -3.44 3.52
CA GLU A 2 7.18 -3.30 3.82
C GLU A 2 6.81 -2.98 5.29
N ILE A 3 7.67 -3.34 6.25
CA ILE A 3 7.46 -3.05 7.68
C ILE A 3 7.31 -1.54 7.94
N LEU A 4 8.04 -0.71 7.18
CA LEU A 4 8.01 0.75 7.30
C LEU A 4 6.80 1.39 6.63
N LEU A 5 5.97 0.64 5.90
CA LEU A 5 4.78 1.13 5.19
C LEU A 5 3.48 0.75 5.92
N ALA A 6 3.57 0.03 7.04
CA ALA A 6 2.42 -0.22 7.89
C ALA A 6 1.95 1.12 8.49
N PRO A 7 0.64 1.39 8.53
CA PRO A 7 0.11 2.60 9.16
C PRO A 7 0.71 2.76 10.57
N ALA A 8 1.17 3.95 10.92
CA ALA A 8 1.77 4.21 12.23
C ALA A 8 0.82 3.85 13.40
N GLU A 9 -0.49 3.84 13.15
CA GLU A 9 -1.55 3.43 14.07
C GLU A 9 -1.69 1.90 14.22
N GLU A 10 -1.20 1.12 13.25
CA GLU A 10 -1.20 -0.34 13.24
C GLU A 10 0.16 -0.97 13.60
N LEU A 11 1.11 -0.20 14.12
CA LEU A 11 2.45 -0.66 14.54
C LEU A 11 2.45 -1.60 15.77
N TYR A 12 1.49 -2.52 15.84
CA TYR A 12 1.70 -3.79 16.52
C TYR A 12 2.56 -4.66 15.61
N PHE A 13 3.86 -4.76 15.93
CA PHE A 13 4.82 -5.61 15.22
C PHE A 13 4.33 -7.06 15.01
N GLY A 14 3.41 -7.55 15.86
CA GLY A 14 2.75 -8.84 15.67
C GLY A 14 1.82 -8.92 14.44
N ARG A 15 1.07 -7.85 14.11
CA ARG A 15 0.19 -7.82 12.92
C ARG A 15 0.97 -7.69 11.62
N THR A 16 2.02 -6.87 11.61
CA THR A 16 2.93 -6.77 10.45
C THR A 16 3.71 -8.06 10.24
N ALA A 17 4.16 -8.71 11.31
CA ALA A 17 4.81 -10.02 11.28
C ALA A 17 3.87 -11.12 10.72
N GLN A 18 2.60 -11.15 11.14
CA GLN A 18 1.59 -12.06 10.58
C GLN A 18 1.33 -11.80 9.09
N ARG A 19 1.20 -10.54 8.67
CA ARG A 19 1.02 -10.17 7.25
C ARG A 19 2.22 -10.52 6.38
N LEU A 20 3.43 -10.46 6.94
CA LEU A 20 4.68 -10.75 6.23
C LEU A 20 5.14 -12.21 6.39
N HIS A 21 4.33 -13.07 7.04
CA HIS A 21 4.70 -14.44 7.40
C HIS A 21 6.09 -14.53 8.07
N ALA A 22 6.46 -13.53 8.86
CA ALA A 22 7.76 -13.39 9.49
C ALA A 22 7.62 -13.49 11.02
N SER A 23 8.67 -13.94 11.71
CA SER A 23 8.71 -13.85 13.17
C SER A 23 8.98 -12.41 13.62
N GLN A 24 8.46 -12.01 14.78
CA GLN A 24 8.72 -10.70 15.39
C GLN A 24 10.22 -10.42 15.58
N ALA A 25 11.01 -11.46 15.89
CA ALA A 25 12.46 -11.35 16.00
C ALA A 25 13.12 -10.97 14.67
N ARG A 26 12.69 -11.58 13.55
CA ARG A 26 13.20 -11.28 12.21
C ARG A 26 12.84 -9.85 11.77
N VAL A 27 11.64 -9.39 12.11
CA VAL A 27 11.21 -7.99 11.89
C VAL A 27 12.10 -7.01 12.65
N ASN A 28 12.32 -7.24 13.95
CA ASN A 28 13.19 -6.38 14.77
C ASN A 28 14.64 -6.38 14.27
N GLN A 29 15.17 -7.54 13.86
CA GLN A 29 16.53 -7.64 13.31
C GLN A 29 16.66 -6.83 12.01
N ALA A 30 15.68 -6.92 11.11
CA ALA A 30 15.67 -6.15 9.87
C ALA A 30 15.61 -4.64 10.13
N ILE A 31 14.77 -4.19 11.07
CA ILE A 31 14.68 -2.78 11.48
C ILE A 31 16.02 -2.31 12.05
N ASN A 32 16.57 -3.03 13.04
CA ASN A 32 17.83 -2.65 13.67
C ASN A 32 18.97 -2.54 12.65
N GLN A 33 19.01 -3.43 11.65
CA GLN A 33 20.01 -3.37 10.59
C GLN A 33 19.84 -2.13 9.71
N GLN A 34 18.60 -1.73 9.40
CA GLN A 34 18.33 -0.50 8.66
C GLN A 34 18.68 0.74 9.47
N GLU A 35 18.31 0.79 10.74
CA GLU A 35 18.64 1.90 11.66
C GLU A 35 20.16 2.09 11.77
N ARG A 36 20.93 1.00 11.87
CA ARG A 36 22.41 1.05 11.84
C ARG A 36 22.96 1.60 10.54
N ARG A 37 22.38 1.21 9.40
CA ARG A 37 22.83 1.70 8.07
C ARG A 37 22.49 3.18 7.84
N LEU A 38 21.37 3.64 8.39
CA LEU A 38 20.90 5.01 8.26
C LEU A 38 21.49 5.95 9.35
N GLY A 39 22.10 5.38 10.39
CA GLY A 39 22.71 6.14 11.48
C GLY A 39 21.69 6.71 12.49
N GLY A 40 20.44 6.23 12.48
CA GLY A 40 19.39 6.75 13.35
C GLY A 40 18.24 5.77 13.57
N ALA A 41 17.57 5.92 14.71
CA ALA A 41 16.39 5.12 15.04
C ALA A 41 15.20 5.54 14.16
N LEU A 42 14.49 4.57 13.59
CA LEU A 42 13.27 4.75 12.82
C LEU A 42 12.03 4.61 13.71
N PHE A 43 12.16 3.85 14.81
CA PHE A 43 11.08 3.64 15.76
C PHE A 43 11.49 4.00 17.19
N ASP A 44 10.60 4.71 17.88
CA ASP A 44 10.65 4.92 19.32
C ASP A 44 10.01 3.71 20.02
N ARG A 45 10.81 3.06 20.89
CA ARG A 45 10.46 1.85 21.64
C ARG A 45 10.36 2.10 23.15
N SER A 46 10.39 3.36 23.59
CA SER A 46 10.31 3.75 25.01
C SER A 46 9.04 3.27 25.70
N ASN A 47 7.96 3.02 24.96
CA ASN A 47 6.72 2.47 25.48
C ASN A 47 6.46 1.06 24.90
N HIS A 48 6.61 0.03 25.74
CA HIS A 48 6.42 -1.37 25.35
C HIS A 48 5.03 -1.70 24.78
N ARG A 49 4.01 -0.86 25.01
CA ARG A 49 2.65 -1.05 24.47
C ARG A 49 2.38 -0.36 23.13
N ARG A 50 3.21 0.62 22.73
CA ARG A 50 3.01 1.40 21.50
C ARG A 50 4.34 1.78 20.87
N VAL A 51 4.55 1.28 19.67
CA VAL A 51 5.67 1.62 18.80
C VAL A 51 5.29 2.85 18.00
N ARG A 52 6.16 3.84 17.94
CA ARG A 52 5.93 5.08 17.18
C ARG A 52 7.07 5.32 16.20
N LEU A 53 6.78 5.97 15.07
CA LEU A 53 7.84 6.46 14.19
C LEU A 53 8.58 7.62 14.87
N THR A 54 9.91 7.63 14.74
CA THR A 54 10.72 8.82 15.04
C THR A 54 10.54 9.87 13.93
N PRO A 55 11.09 11.09 14.06
CA PRO A 55 11.12 12.04 12.94
C PRO A 55 11.80 11.47 11.69
N LEU A 56 12.92 10.76 11.84
CA LEU A 56 13.60 10.05 10.74
C LEU A 56 12.71 8.96 10.14
N GLY A 57 12.05 8.17 10.98
CA GLY A 57 11.10 7.15 10.54
C GLY A 57 9.92 7.70 9.75
N ARG A 58 9.38 8.86 10.15
CA ARG A 58 8.30 9.54 9.42
C ARG A 58 8.76 10.03 8.05
N GLN A 59 9.89 10.73 7.98
CA GLN A 59 10.41 11.21 6.71
C GLN A 59 10.67 10.06 5.73
N LEU A 60 11.32 8.98 6.19
CA LEU A 60 11.54 7.80 5.34
C LEU A 60 10.23 7.12 4.92
N HIS A 61 9.27 6.98 5.83
CA HIS A 61 7.94 6.43 5.52
C HIS A 61 7.26 7.25 4.41
N ASP A 62 7.29 8.58 4.53
CA ASP A 62 6.62 9.49 3.61
C ASP A 62 7.23 9.45 2.21
N ASP A 63 8.56 9.36 2.12
CA ASP A 63 9.27 9.22 0.85
C ASP A 63 9.04 7.85 0.19
N MET A 64 8.96 6.77 0.99
CA MET A 64 8.79 5.42 0.46
C MET A 64 7.35 5.10 0.03
N ARG A 65 6.36 5.74 0.66
CA ARG A 65 4.93 5.51 0.37
C ARG A 65 4.58 5.64 -1.12
N PRO A 66 4.90 6.73 -1.83
CA PRO A 66 4.58 6.85 -3.25
C PRO A 66 5.37 5.85 -4.11
N ILE A 67 6.62 5.53 -3.74
CA ILE A 67 7.46 4.57 -4.48
C ILE A 67 6.84 3.17 -4.44
N TYR A 68 6.39 2.73 -3.26
CA TYR A 68 5.77 1.43 -3.11
C TYR A 68 4.41 1.35 -3.83
N ALA A 69 3.62 2.42 -3.78
CA ALA A 69 2.38 2.52 -4.53
C ALA A 69 2.64 2.39 -6.04
N ASN A 70 3.63 3.11 -6.57
CA ASN A 70 4.02 3.03 -7.98
C ASN A 70 4.52 1.64 -8.38
N LEU A 71 5.31 0.98 -7.53
CA LEU A 71 5.78 -0.38 -7.78
C LEU A 71 4.61 -1.36 -7.88
N ARG A 72 3.70 -1.32 -6.90
CA ARG A 72 2.49 -2.15 -6.87
C ARG A 72 1.64 -1.94 -8.13
N ASP A 73 1.39 -0.69 -8.49
CA ASP A 73 0.62 -0.34 -9.68
C ASP A 73 1.30 -0.81 -10.96
N SER A 74 2.64 -0.79 -11.02
CA SER A 74 3.42 -1.27 -12.16
C SER A 74 3.33 -2.80 -12.31
N LEU A 75 3.43 -3.54 -11.21
CA LEU A 75 3.24 -4.99 -11.20
C LEU A 75 1.82 -5.39 -11.62
N GLU A 76 0.82 -4.65 -11.14
CA GLU A 76 -0.57 -4.87 -11.56
C GLU A 76 -0.76 -4.63 -13.05
N ARG A 77 -0.21 -3.54 -13.61
CA ARG A 77 -0.24 -3.29 -15.06
C ARG A 77 0.44 -4.40 -15.86
N ALA A 78 1.58 -4.91 -15.40
CA ALA A 78 2.25 -6.03 -16.05
C ALA A 78 1.38 -7.31 -16.04
N HIS A 79 0.73 -7.60 -14.91
CA HIS A 79 -0.19 -8.73 -14.78
C HIS A 79 -1.42 -8.61 -15.68
N LEU A 80 -1.97 -7.41 -15.80
CA LEU A 80 -3.08 -7.10 -16.71
C LEU A 80 -2.66 -7.25 -18.17
N ALA A 81 -1.49 -6.72 -18.54
CA ALA A 81 -0.94 -6.86 -19.88
C ALA A 81 -0.72 -8.33 -20.27
N ALA A 82 -0.22 -9.16 -19.34
CA ALA A 82 -0.08 -10.60 -19.55
C ALA A 82 -1.41 -11.32 -19.82
N ARG A 83 -2.54 -10.74 -19.38
CA ARG A 83 -3.91 -11.23 -19.63
C ARG A 83 -4.56 -10.59 -20.87
N GLY A 84 -3.81 -9.82 -21.66
CA GLY A 84 -4.32 -9.09 -22.82
C GLY A 84 -5.17 -7.87 -22.49
N ILE A 85 -5.14 -7.41 -21.23
CA ILE A 85 -5.83 -6.18 -20.80
C ILE A 85 -4.89 -5.01 -21.04
N THR A 86 -5.21 -4.18 -22.03
CA THR A 86 -4.35 -3.07 -22.48
C THR A 86 -4.61 -1.75 -21.76
N ALA A 87 -5.75 -1.62 -21.07
CA ALA A 87 -6.09 -0.43 -20.30
C ALA A 87 -7.04 -0.76 -19.13
N VAL A 88 -6.90 -0.04 -18.02
CA VAL A 88 -7.80 -0.11 -16.87
C VAL A 88 -8.27 1.29 -16.50
N LEU A 89 -9.58 1.49 -16.49
CA LEU A 89 -10.22 2.69 -15.97
C LEU A 89 -10.68 2.44 -14.53
N ARG A 90 -10.13 3.19 -13.57
CA ARG A 90 -10.57 3.15 -12.17
C ARG A 90 -11.46 4.36 -11.89
N VAL A 91 -12.66 4.10 -11.35
CA VAL A 91 -13.63 5.14 -11.00
C VAL A 91 -13.85 5.11 -9.49
N GLY A 92 -13.46 6.17 -8.81
CA GLY A 92 -13.75 6.35 -7.39
C GLY A 92 -15.22 6.70 -7.19
N ARG A 93 -15.93 5.90 -6.40
CA ARG A 93 -17.34 6.14 -6.03
C ARG A 93 -17.42 6.44 -4.54
N LEU A 94 -17.99 7.60 -4.23
CA LEU A 94 -18.36 8.01 -2.88
C LEU A 94 -19.88 7.87 -2.73
N PRO A 95 -20.42 7.73 -1.51
CA PRO A 95 -21.87 7.66 -1.31
C PRO A 95 -22.63 8.87 -1.92
N ILE A 96 -22.01 10.05 -1.89
CA ILE A 96 -22.61 11.30 -2.37
C ILE A 96 -22.71 11.41 -3.90
N ASN A 97 -21.83 10.77 -4.67
CA ASN A 97 -21.81 10.86 -6.14
C ASN A 97 -22.27 9.55 -6.82
N ALA A 98 -22.79 8.63 -6.02
CA ALA A 98 -23.13 7.28 -6.39
C ALA A 98 -24.19 7.20 -7.49
N HIS A 99 -25.16 8.12 -7.48
CA HIS A 99 -26.26 8.21 -8.43
C HIS A 99 -25.84 8.91 -9.73
N ASP A 100 -25.03 9.96 -9.60
CA ASP A 100 -24.55 10.77 -10.73
C ASP A 100 -23.63 9.98 -11.67
N LEU A 101 -22.95 8.95 -11.18
CA LEU A 101 -22.04 8.11 -11.98
C LEU A 101 -22.75 7.07 -12.85
N CYS A 102 -24.02 6.74 -12.57
CA CYS A 102 -24.79 5.77 -13.35
C CYS A 102 -24.87 6.11 -14.85
N PRO A 103 -25.30 7.33 -15.26
CA PRO A 103 -25.39 7.67 -16.68
C PRO A 103 -24.05 7.59 -17.41
N TYR A 104 -22.95 8.00 -16.78
CA TYR A 104 -21.61 7.90 -17.37
C TYR A 104 -21.14 6.45 -17.55
N ARG A 105 -21.41 5.59 -16.56
CA ARG A 105 -21.14 4.14 -16.66
C ARG A 105 -21.92 3.53 -17.81
N ASP A 106 -23.19 3.86 -17.94
CA ASP A 106 -24.07 3.25 -18.94
C ASP A 106 -23.70 3.73 -20.35
N ALA A 107 -23.39 5.02 -20.51
CA ALA A 107 -22.84 5.57 -21.75
C ALA A 107 -21.49 4.94 -22.12
N PHE A 108 -20.60 4.73 -21.16
CA PHE A 108 -19.31 4.07 -21.38
C PHE A 108 -19.49 2.61 -21.86
N ARG A 109 -20.40 1.85 -21.23
CA ARG A 109 -20.73 0.48 -21.63
C ARG A 109 -21.29 0.41 -23.04
N ALA A 110 -22.17 1.34 -23.41
CA ALA A 110 -22.75 1.41 -24.75
C ALA A 110 -21.67 1.70 -25.82
N ARG A 111 -20.72 2.60 -25.52
CA ARG A 111 -19.62 2.96 -26.46
C ARG A 111 -18.50 1.92 -26.51
N HIS A 112 -18.33 1.09 -25.48
CA HIS A 112 -17.29 0.08 -25.39
C HIS A 112 -17.86 -1.32 -25.09
N PRO A 113 -18.61 -1.96 -26.01
CA PRO A 113 -19.31 -3.23 -25.77
C PRO A 113 -18.38 -4.43 -25.55
N ARG A 114 -17.10 -4.34 -25.95
CA ARG A 114 -16.07 -5.37 -25.69
C ARG A 114 -15.43 -5.26 -24.31
N TRP A 115 -15.69 -4.15 -23.58
CA TRP A 115 -15.18 -3.96 -22.23
C TRP A 115 -15.85 -4.94 -21.27
N LYS A 116 -15.05 -5.55 -20.39
CA LYS A 116 -15.52 -6.40 -19.30
C LYS A 116 -15.08 -5.79 -17.97
N PRO A 117 -15.95 -5.69 -16.96
CA PRO A 117 -15.54 -5.26 -15.64
C PRO A 117 -14.53 -6.26 -15.06
N LEU A 118 -13.44 -5.75 -14.47
CA LEU A 118 -12.57 -6.58 -13.64
C LEU A 118 -13.39 -7.05 -12.43
N ARG A 119 -13.49 -8.37 -12.23
CA ARG A 119 -14.00 -8.92 -10.96
C ARG A 119 -12.89 -8.80 -9.90
N PRO A 120 -13.23 -8.39 -8.66
CA PRO A 120 -12.28 -8.33 -7.54
C PRO A 120 -11.75 -9.73 -7.17
#